data_AF-A0A963AD40-F1
#
_entry.id   AF-A0A963AD40-F1
#
_cell.length_a   1.000
_cell.length_b   1.000
_cell.length_c   1.000
_cell.angle_alpha   90.00
_cell.angle_beta   90.00
_cell.angle_gamma   90.00
#
_symmetry.space_group_name_H-M   'P 1'
#
loop_
_entity.id
_entity.type
_entity.pdbx_description
1 polymer ?
#
loop_
_entity_poly.entity_id
_entity_poly.type
_entity_poly.pdbx_seq_one_letter_code
_entity_poly.pdbx_strand_id
1 'polypeptide(L)'
;MSEIEIDSNEALSDDWAAAMNEQQTVETAKANTKKAASAVFEELEDENAPKAEGEVNLDSILDVPVVISMEIGRTKIPIRNLLQLNQGSVVELDRLAGEPMDVLVNGTLIAQGEVVVVNEKFGIRMTDVISPSDRINRLR
;
A
#
# COMPACT_ATOMS: atom_id res chain seq x y z
N MET A 1 12.40 -97.89 17.08
CA MET A 1 12.97 -96.82 17.92
C MET A 1 13.56 -95.78 16.98
N SER A 2 13.48 -94.50 17.35
CA SER A 2 13.88 -93.24 16.67
C SER A 2 12.82 -92.52 15.82
N GLU A 3 12.10 -91.57 16.45
CA GLU A 3 12.12 -90.11 16.22
C GLU A 3 12.81 -89.60 14.92
N ILE A 4 12.44 -88.50 14.24
CA ILE A 4 11.76 -87.24 14.63
C ILE A 4 11.46 -86.43 13.34
N GLU A 5 10.46 -85.53 13.44
CA GLU A 5 10.22 -84.24 12.74
C GLU A 5 10.33 -84.12 11.21
N ILE A 6 9.23 -83.70 10.57
CA ILE A 6 9.27 -82.90 9.35
C ILE A 6 8.44 -81.64 9.56
N ASP A 7 9.14 -80.54 9.29
CA ASP A 7 8.93 -79.16 9.65
C ASP A 7 7.75 -78.51 8.91
N SER A 8 7.05 -77.62 9.59
CA SER A 8 5.83 -76.95 9.12
C SER A 8 6.15 -75.60 8.46
N ASN A 9 7.14 -75.58 7.56
CA ASN A 9 7.72 -74.34 7.02
C ASN A 9 7.74 -74.22 5.47
N GLU A 10 7.27 -75.21 4.70
CA GLU A 10 7.26 -75.12 3.22
C GLU A 10 5.93 -74.65 2.60
N ALA A 11 4.82 -74.66 3.34
CA ALA A 11 3.50 -74.28 2.80
C ALA A 11 3.19 -72.77 2.87
N LEU A 12 3.95 -71.99 3.66
CA LEU A 12 3.72 -70.55 3.86
C LEU A 12 4.61 -69.67 2.95
N SER A 13 5.65 -70.24 2.33
CA SER A 13 6.55 -69.52 1.41
C SER A 13 6.01 -69.41 -0.02
N ASP A 14 5.24 -70.40 -0.49
CA ASP A 14 4.65 -70.38 -1.85
C ASP A 14 3.47 -69.40 -1.97
N ASP A 15 2.69 -69.23 -0.90
CA ASP A 15 1.53 -68.31 -0.88
C ASP A 15 1.96 -66.82 -0.81
N TRP A 16 3.14 -66.54 -0.23
CA TRP A 16 3.77 -65.21 -0.24
C TRP A 16 4.46 -64.88 -1.57
N ALA A 17 5.02 -65.88 -2.25
CA ALA A 17 5.64 -65.71 -3.57
C ALA A 17 4.59 -65.41 -4.67
N ALA A 18 3.39 -65.99 -4.57
CA ALA A 18 2.28 -65.73 -5.48
C ALA A 18 1.75 -64.29 -5.38
N ALA A 19 1.64 -63.73 -4.18
CA ALA A 19 1.13 -62.37 -3.95
C ALA A 19 2.06 -61.25 -4.47
N MET A 20 3.39 -61.48 -4.45
CA MET A 20 4.37 -60.51 -4.97
C MET A 20 4.43 -60.45 -6.51
N ASN A 21 4.07 -61.54 -7.20
CA ASN A 21 4.02 -61.59 -8.66
C ASN A 21 2.75 -60.93 -9.23
N GLU A 22 1.69 -60.79 -8.42
CA GLU A 22 0.46 -60.08 -8.79
C GLU A 22 0.61 -58.55 -8.78
N GLN A 23 1.48 -57.98 -7.95
CA GLN A 23 1.74 -56.53 -7.97
C GLN A 23 2.65 -56.08 -9.14
N GLN A 24 3.43 -56.99 -9.73
CA GLN A 24 4.37 -56.66 -10.81
C GLN A 24 3.75 -56.70 -12.21
N THR A 25 2.59 -57.37 -12.39
CA THR A 25 1.89 -57.42 -13.69
C THR A 25 0.95 -56.24 -13.93
N VAL A 26 0.59 -55.49 -12.88
CA VAL A 26 -0.25 -54.29 -13.01
C VAL A 26 0.54 -53.09 -13.58
N GLU A 27 1.88 -53.10 -13.52
CA GLU A 27 2.71 -52.01 -14.05
C GLU A 27 3.03 -52.12 -15.55
N THR A 28 2.82 -53.27 -16.21
CA THR A 28 3.11 -53.45 -17.64
C THR A 28 1.89 -53.55 -18.56
N ALA A 29 0.67 -53.49 -18.02
CA ALA A 29 -0.57 -53.38 -18.82
C ALA A 29 -1.03 -51.91 -19.05
N LYS A 30 -0.10 -50.94 -19.02
CA LYS A 30 -0.28 -49.62 -19.66
C LYS A 30 -0.19 -49.76 -21.19
N ALA A 31 -1.13 -50.48 -21.79
CA ALA A 31 -1.35 -50.40 -23.23
C ALA A 31 -2.82 -50.69 -23.52
N ASN A 32 -3.54 -49.63 -23.87
CA ASN A 32 -4.83 -49.67 -24.55
C ASN A 32 -6.09 -49.81 -23.67
N THR A 33 -6.45 -48.75 -22.96
CA THR A 33 -7.85 -48.43 -22.64
C THR A 33 -8.06 -46.93 -22.76
N LYS A 34 -9.16 -46.56 -23.41
CA LYS A 34 -9.51 -45.25 -23.94
C LYS A 34 -9.35 -44.12 -22.91
N LYS A 35 -8.80 -43.01 -23.40
CA LYS A 35 -8.62 -41.71 -22.77
C LYS A 35 -9.93 -41.21 -22.11
N ALA A 36 -10.14 -41.53 -20.84
CA ALA A 36 -11.10 -40.84 -20.00
C ALA A 36 -10.42 -39.55 -19.51
N ALA A 37 -10.79 -38.42 -20.10
CA ALA A 37 -10.36 -37.11 -19.62
C ALA A 37 -11.02 -36.87 -18.25
N SER A 38 -10.21 -36.70 -17.22
CA SER A 38 -10.65 -36.07 -15.96
C SER A 38 -11.21 -34.71 -16.32
N ALA A 39 -12.50 -34.49 -16.09
CA ALA A 39 -13.09 -33.16 -16.19
C ALA A 39 -12.54 -32.33 -15.03
N VAL A 40 -11.70 -31.35 -15.36
CA VAL A 40 -11.32 -30.29 -14.44
C VAL A 40 -12.58 -29.45 -14.21
N PHE A 41 -13.10 -29.48 -12.99
CA PHE A 41 -14.15 -28.58 -12.57
C PHE A 41 -13.54 -27.19 -12.38
N GLU A 42 -14.02 -26.23 -13.17
CA GLU A 42 -13.71 -24.82 -12.98
C GLU A 42 -14.56 -24.32 -11.80
N GLU A 43 -13.87 -23.92 -10.72
CA GLU A 43 -14.49 -23.44 -9.50
C GLU A 43 -15.21 -22.13 -9.83
N LEU A 44 -16.52 -22.09 -9.64
CA LEU A 44 -17.33 -20.92 -9.96
C LEU A 44 -16.96 -19.79 -8.99
N GLU A 45 -16.30 -18.76 -9.52
CA GLU A 45 -16.06 -17.52 -8.80
C GLU A 45 -17.41 -16.83 -8.52
N ASP A 46 -17.66 -16.57 -7.25
CA ASP A 46 -18.87 -15.92 -6.75
C ASP A 46 -18.82 -14.43 -7.17
N GLU A 47 -19.45 -14.08 -8.30
CA GLU A 47 -19.48 -12.71 -8.85
C GLU A 47 -20.17 -11.67 -7.93
N ASN A 48 -20.64 -12.10 -6.76
CA ASN A 48 -21.32 -11.26 -5.78
C ASN A 48 -20.64 -11.24 -4.41
N ALA A 49 -19.34 -11.53 -4.35
CA ALA A 49 -18.53 -11.13 -3.20
C ALA A 49 -18.59 -9.60 -3.07
N PRO A 50 -18.88 -9.03 -1.89
CA PRO A 50 -18.81 -7.59 -1.69
C PRO A 50 -17.37 -7.17 -1.96
N LYS A 51 -17.13 -6.54 -3.11
CA LYS A 51 -15.87 -5.87 -3.41
C LYS A 51 -15.56 -4.97 -2.22
N ALA A 52 -14.39 -5.21 -1.64
CA ALA A 52 -13.83 -4.44 -0.56
C ALA A 52 -14.24 -2.97 -0.70
N GLU A 53 -14.87 -2.45 0.35
CA GLU A 53 -15.17 -1.03 0.48
C GLU A 53 -13.95 -0.23 0.01
N GLY A 54 -14.20 0.60 -0.99
CA GLY A 54 -13.17 1.10 -1.89
C GLY A 54 -11.92 1.57 -1.17
N GLU A 55 -10.81 0.95 -1.53
CA GLU A 55 -9.54 1.67 -1.56
C GLU A 55 -9.80 2.90 -2.40
N VAL A 56 -9.99 4.04 -1.72
CA VAL A 56 -10.10 5.34 -2.36
C VAL A 56 -8.87 5.44 -3.26
N ASN A 57 -9.06 5.37 -4.58
CA ASN A 57 -7.97 5.46 -5.55
C ASN A 57 -7.25 6.78 -5.32
N LEU A 58 -6.16 6.74 -4.56
CA LEU A 58 -5.36 7.91 -4.17
C LEU A 58 -4.88 8.68 -5.40
N ASP A 59 -4.69 7.98 -6.53
CA ASP A 59 -4.36 8.54 -7.83
C ASP A 59 -5.38 9.59 -8.32
N SER A 60 -6.66 9.46 -7.95
CA SER A 60 -7.70 10.42 -8.32
C SER A 60 -7.71 11.69 -7.46
N ILE A 61 -7.05 11.69 -6.30
CA ILE A 61 -6.98 12.85 -5.38
C ILE A 61 -5.75 13.73 -5.66
N LEU A 62 -4.75 13.22 -6.40
CA LEU A 62 -3.51 13.94 -6.67
C LEU A 62 -3.72 15.22 -7.50
N ASP A 63 -4.79 15.29 -8.30
CA ASP A 63 -5.08 16.42 -9.19
C ASP A 63 -5.97 17.50 -8.56
N VAL A 64 -6.26 17.40 -7.26
CA VAL A 64 -7.08 18.39 -6.57
C VAL A 64 -6.30 19.72 -6.42
N PRO A 65 -6.81 20.84 -6.94
CA PRO A 65 -6.14 22.13 -6.82
C PRO A 65 -6.16 22.61 -5.37
N VAL A 66 -5.01 23.12 -4.90
CA VAL A 66 -4.85 23.69 -3.54
C VAL A 66 -4.37 25.13 -3.60
N VAL A 67 -4.77 25.94 -2.62
CA VAL A 67 -4.31 27.32 -2.50
C VAL A 67 -3.04 27.36 -1.66
N ILE A 68 -1.97 27.87 -2.27
CA ILE A 68 -0.70 28.14 -1.59
C ILE A 68 -0.62 29.64 -1.30
N SER A 69 -0.27 29.99 -0.07
CA SER A 69 -0.09 31.36 0.38
C SER A 69 1.24 31.50 1.11
N MET A 70 1.91 32.63 0.94
CA MET A 70 3.09 32.99 1.73
C MET A 70 2.73 34.16 2.63
N GLU A 71 3.03 34.04 3.92
CA GLU A 71 2.77 35.07 4.91
C GLU A 71 4.07 35.75 5.35
N ILE A 72 4.06 37.09 5.32
CA ILE A 72 5.15 37.91 5.84
C ILE A 72 5.23 37.78 7.37
N GLY A 73 4.06 37.79 8.02
CA GLY A 73 3.93 37.70 9.46
C GLY A 73 2.49 37.95 9.89
N ARG A 74 2.22 37.68 11.16
CA ARG A 74 0.93 37.92 11.82
C ARG A 74 1.14 38.87 12.98
N THR A 75 0.08 39.55 13.39
CA THR A 75 0.04 40.23 14.69
C THR A 75 -1.38 40.27 15.23
N LYS A 76 -1.53 40.51 16.53
CA LYS A 76 -2.82 40.69 17.19
C LYS A 76 -2.95 42.13 17.65
N ILE A 77 -3.95 42.84 17.13
CA ILE A 77 -4.29 44.20 17.56
C ILE A 77 -5.70 44.26 18.14
N PRO A 78 -5.96 45.12 19.14
CA PRO A 78 -7.31 45.29 19.66
C PRO A 78 -8.22 45.90 18.58
N ILE A 79 -9.51 45.55 18.61
CA ILE A 79 -10.52 46.01 17.63
C ILE A 79 -10.54 47.55 17.53
N ARG A 80 -10.33 48.25 18.64
CA ARG A 80 -10.17 49.72 18.66
C ARG A 80 -9.11 50.20 17.67
N ASN A 81 -7.94 49.59 17.67
CA ASN A 81 -6.82 50.03 16.83
C ASN A 81 -7.07 49.65 15.36
N LEU A 82 -7.69 48.49 15.11
CA LEU A 82 -8.11 48.08 13.76
C LEU A 82 -9.04 49.12 13.11
N LEU A 83 -10.04 49.61 13.86
CA LEU A 83 -10.98 50.62 13.37
C LEU A 83 -10.36 52.00 13.16
N GLN A 84 -9.17 52.26 13.72
CA GLN A 84 -8.43 53.51 13.57
C GLN A 84 -7.41 53.47 12.41
N LEU A 85 -7.22 52.32 11.77
CA LEU A 85 -6.30 52.19 10.63
C LEU A 85 -6.81 53.02 9.46
N ASN A 86 -5.91 53.82 8.91
CA ASN A 86 -6.17 54.67 7.75
C ASN A 86 -5.06 54.47 6.72
N GLN A 87 -5.22 55.07 5.54
CA GLN A 87 -4.15 55.09 4.55
C GLN A 87 -2.87 55.67 5.15
N GLY A 88 -1.76 54.93 5.04
CA GLY A 88 -0.47 55.31 5.61
C GLY A 88 -0.23 54.80 7.04
N SER A 89 -1.19 54.12 7.68
CA SER A 89 -0.93 53.43 8.94
C SER A 89 0.07 52.29 8.73
N VAL A 90 1.07 52.21 9.62
CA VAL A 90 2.06 51.14 9.65
C VAL A 90 1.72 50.21 10.81
N VAL A 91 1.64 48.91 10.53
CA VAL A 91 1.36 47.87 11.53
C VAL A 91 2.60 46.99 11.64
N GLU A 92 3.14 46.89 12.86
CA GLU A 92 4.24 46.00 13.16
C GLU A 92 3.75 44.55 13.20
N LEU A 93 4.55 43.62 12.67
CA LEU A 93 4.25 42.19 12.66
C LEU A 93 5.14 41.47 13.69
N ASP A 94 4.70 40.32 14.17
CA ASP A 94 5.39 39.58 15.24
C ASP A 94 6.70 38.91 14.76
N ARG A 95 7.00 38.95 13.45
CA ARG A 95 8.17 38.31 12.83
C ARG A 95 9.31 39.31 12.61
N LEU A 96 10.54 38.89 12.89
CA LEU A 96 11.74 39.68 12.67
C LEU A 96 12.14 39.76 11.19
N ALA A 97 12.74 40.88 10.81
CA ALA A 97 13.25 41.07 9.45
C ALA A 97 14.43 40.11 9.16
N GLY A 98 14.40 39.47 7.99
CA GLY A 98 15.44 38.55 7.53
C GLY A 98 15.20 37.07 7.86
N GLU A 99 14.16 36.75 8.62
CA GLU A 99 13.71 35.37 8.78
C GLU A 99 12.99 34.86 7.53
N PRO A 100 13.10 33.56 7.18
CA PRO A 100 12.34 32.99 6.09
C PRO A 100 10.84 33.06 6.39
N MET A 101 10.04 33.23 5.34
CA MET A 101 8.60 33.47 5.39
C MET A 101 7.83 32.16 5.39
N ASP A 102 6.67 32.14 6.06
CA ASP A 102 5.88 30.92 6.21
C ASP A 102 5.09 30.66 4.93
N VAL A 103 5.12 29.42 4.46
CA VAL A 103 4.34 28.97 3.31
C VAL A 103 3.26 28.01 3.79
N LEU A 104 2.02 28.41 3.53
CA LEU A 104 0.83 27.69 3.97
C LEU A 104 0.06 27.14 2.78
N VAL A 105 -0.47 25.94 2.94
CA VAL A 105 -1.44 25.33 2.01
C VAL A 105 -2.75 25.18 2.76
N ASN A 106 -3.82 25.76 2.23
CA ASN A 106 -5.14 25.78 2.88
C ASN A 106 -5.09 26.23 4.36
N GLY A 107 -4.17 27.13 4.71
CA GLY A 107 -3.98 27.64 6.08
C GLY A 107 -3.07 26.79 6.97
N THR A 108 -2.54 25.68 6.47
CA THR A 108 -1.59 24.82 7.21
C THR A 108 -0.15 25.08 6.80
N LEU A 109 0.74 25.32 7.77
CA LEU A 109 2.18 25.51 7.54
C LEU A 109 2.80 24.23 6.97
N ILE A 110 3.40 24.32 5.79
CA ILE A 110 4.06 23.20 5.10
C ILE A 110 5.55 23.42 4.85
N ALA A 111 5.99 24.67 4.80
CA ALA A 111 7.33 25.04 4.38
C ALA A 111 7.67 26.45 4.86
N GLN A 112 8.96 26.77 4.77
CA GLN A 112 9.49 28.11 4.85
C GLN A 112 10.16 28.46 3.51
N GLY A 113 10.18 29.73 3.18
CA GLY A 113 10.80 30.20 1.95
C GLY A 113 11.06 31.70 1.91
N GLU A 114 11.69 32.14 0.84
CA GLU A 114 11.98 33.55 0.59
C GLU A 114 11.31 34.02 -0.70
N VAL A 115 10.93 35.30 -0.73
CA VAL A 115 10.39 35.93 -1.93
C VAL A 115 11.54 36.22 -2.88
N VAL A 116 11.41 35.70 -4.10
CA VAL A 116 12.35 35.95 -5.20
C VAL A 116 11.62 36.61 -6.35
N VAL A 117 12.34 37.33 -7.21
CA VAL A 117 11.78 37.87 -8.45
C VAL A 117 12.39 37.11 -9.63
N VAL A 118 11.55 36.55 -10.48
CA VAL A 118 11.94 35.83 -11.69
C VAL A 118 11.12 36.36 -12.84
N ASN A 119 11.77 36.86 -13.90
CA ASN A 119 11.11 37.43 -15.07
C ASN A 119 10.05 38.48 -14.70
N GLU A 120 10.41 39.44 -13.83
CA GLU A 120 9.53 40.51 -13.32
C GLU A 120 8.28 40.01 -12.56
N LYS A 121 8.22 38.73 -12.21
CA LYS A 121 7.18 38.12 -11.41
C LYS A 121 7.71 37.73 -10.05
N PHE A 122 6.86 37.83 -9.03
CA PHE A 122 7.16 37.27 -7.72
C PHE A 122 7.13 35.74 -7.78
N GLY A 123 8.08 35.13 -7.09
CA GLY A 123 8.19 33.69 -6.89
C GLY A 123 8.55 33.39 -5.45
N ILE A 124 8.41 32.12 -5.08
CA ILE A 124 8.74 31.60 -3.75
C ILE A 124 9.89 30.61 -3.93
N ARG A 125 11.03 30.86 -3.29
CA ARG A 125 12.07 29.84 -3.14
C ARG A 125 11.90 29.15 -1.81
N MET A 126 11.68 27.84 -1.85
CA MET A 126 11.57 27.04 -0.63
C MET A 126 12.95 26.91 0.03
N THR A 127 13.02 27.17 1.34
CA THR A 127 14.23 26.98 2.16
C THR A 127 14.16 25.69 2.97
N ASP A 128 13.01 25.41 3.58
CA ASP A 128 12.75 24.20 4.35
C ASP A 128 11.33 23.70 4.07
N VAL A 129 11.15 22.39 3.89
CA VAL A 129 9.88 21.79 3.46
C VAL A 129 9.67 20.47 4.21
N ILE A 130 8.48 20.30 4.80
CA ILE A 130 8.14 19.05 5.48
C ILE A 130 8.00 17.88 4.48
N SER A 131 8.14 16.66 5.00
CA SER A 131 8.09 15.45 4.16
C SER A 131 6.75 15.33 3.40
N PRO A 132 6.73 14.67 2.23
CA PRO A 132 5.48 14.46 1.48
C PRO A 132 4.39 13.76 2.32
N SER A 133 4.77 12.77 3.12
CA SER A 133 3.86 12.04 4.02
C SER A 133 3.24 12.96 5.08
N ASP A 134 4.04 13.87 5.65
CA ASP A 134 3.56 14.84 6.63
C ASP A 134 2.62 15.88 6.01
N ARG A 135 2.85 16.27 4.74
CA ARG A 135 1.94 17.16 4.00
C ARG A 135 0.56 16.54 3.85
N ILE A 136 0.48 15.28 3.46
CA ILE A 136 -0.82 14.58 3.29
C ILE A 136 -1.55 14.49 4.62
N ASN A 137 -0.86 14.18 5.72
CA ASN A 137 -1.47 14.13 7.04
C ASN A 137 -1.97 15.50 7.53
N ARG A 138 -1.30 16.59 7.13
CA ARG A 138 -1.68 17.97 7.48
C ARG A 138 -2.79 18.56 6.62
N LEU A 139 -3.14 17.89 5.53
CA LEU A 139 -4.19 18.30 4.57
C LEU A 139 -5.44 17.42 4.64
N ARG A 140 -5.42 16.34 5.44
CA ARG A 140 -6.61 15.53 5.75
C ARG A 140 -7.59 16.24 6.65
#